data_AF-A0A8H4EZ12-F1
#
_entry.id   AF-A0A8H4EZ12-F1
#
_cell.length_a   1.000
_cell.length_b   1.000
_cell.length_c   1.000
_cell.angle_alpha   90.00
_cell.angle_beta   90.00
_cell.angle_gamma   90.00
#
_symmetry.space_group_name_H-M   'P 1'
#
loop_
_entity.id
_entity.type
_entity.pdbx_description
1 polymer ?
#
loop_
_entity_poly.entity_id
_entity_poly.type
_entity_poly.pdbx_seq_one_letter_code
_entity_poly.pdbx_strand_id
1 'polypeptide(L)'
;MQSGADKKVLVMDRPFPRDALTARAKNKIVYDLAFKSLCLDWKKKHSISANASRPPSPNNYAAAAAAAATDKAENDENSTELDENLQYNLWSFGDMDIVIRHQADGELIGTKERRVCLTTKLDYQIQPNGFEEILTPSERASQWIQSYIGGHAFVLEGRIDVLKNRLVRVDQKQMKDIMSDNWKPTYESEMLRHTFLRLQKQVY
;
A
#
# COMPACT_ATOMS: atom_id res chain seq x y z
N MET A 1 -10.49 -13.21 -38.16
CA MET A 1 -9.57 -13.58 -37.06
C MET A 1 -8.37 -12.66 -37.15
N GLN A 2 -8.38 -11.56 -36.39
CA GLN A 2 -7.27 -10.61 -36.41
C GLN A 2 -6.12 -11.17 -35.56
N SER A 3 -4.98 -11.31 -36.24
CA SER A 3 -3.64 -11.53 -35.72
C SER A 3 -3.45 -10.97 -34.32
N GLY A 4 -3.07 -11.83 -33.36
CA GLY A 4 -2.63 -11.40 -32.05
C GLY A 4 -1.45 -10.46 -32.20
N ALA A 5 -1.67 -9.16 -31.99
CA ALA A 5 -0.58 -8.23 -31.81
C ALA A 5 0.25 -8.72 -30.62
N ASP A 6 1.56 -8.87 -30.81
CA ASP A 6 2.50 -9.14 -29.72
C ASP A 6 2.27 -8.12 -28.60
N LYS A 7 1.55 -8.53 -27.56
CA LYS A 7 1.31 -7.69 -26.40
C LYS A 7 2.63 -7.59 -25.65
N LYS A 8 3.28 -6.44 -25.78
CA LYS A 8 4.53 -6.13 -25.08
C LYS A 8 4.27 -6.10 -23.57
N VAL A 9 4.78 -7.11 -22.86
CA VAL A 9 4.74 -7.18 -21.40
C VAL A 9 6.05 -6.62 -20.84
N LEU A 10 5.94 -5.60 -20.00
CA LEU A 10 7.07 -5.03 -19.26
C LEU A 10 6.99 -5.47 -17.80
N VAL A 11 8.06 -6.08 -17.29
CA VAL A 11 8.13 -6.54 -15.89
C VAL A 11 9.12 -5.66 -15.14
N MET A 12 8.64 -4.98 -14.10
CA MET A 12 9.46 -4.19 -13.17
C MET A 12 9.46 -4.89 -11.81
N ASP A 13 10.44 -5.77 -11.58
CA ASP A 13 10.52 -6.53 -10.31
C ASP A 13 11.37 -5.82 -9.24
N ARG A 14 12.26 -4.91 -9.65
CA ARG A 14 13.12 -4.14 -8.75
C ARG A 14 12.71 -2.67 -8.70
N PRO A 15 12.79 -2.01 -7.54
CA PRO A 15 12.61 -0.57 -7.47
C PRO A 15 13.65 0.12 -8.35
N PHE A 16 13.27 1.25 -8.95
CA PHE A 16 14.22 2.08 -9.69
C PHE A 16 15.40 2.46 -8.77
N PRO A 17 16.64 2.38 -9.27
CA PRO A 17 17.82 2.74 -8.49
C PRO A 17 17.68 4.20 -8.02
N ARG A 18 17.91 4.42 -6.73
CA ARG A 18 18.06 5.77 -6.16
C ARG A 18 19.55 6.05 -6.01
N ASP A 19 20.02 7.16 -6.57
CA ASP A 19 21.44 7.51 -6.60
C ASP A 19 22.07 7.57 -5.20
N ALA A 20 21.34 8.07 -4.19
CA ALA A 20 21.72 7.99 -2.78
C ALA A 20 20.50 8.19 -1.86
N LEU A 21 20.45 7.46 -0.74
CA LEU A 21 19.47 7.68 0.32
C LEU A 21 19.93 8.80 1.27
N THR A 22 19.10 9.83 1.43
CA THR A 22 19.32 10.88 2.43
C THR A 22 19.21 10.32 3.86
N ALA A 23 19.84 10.98 4.84
CA ALA A 23 19.72 10.58 6.25
C ALA A 23 18.25 10.49 6.71
N ARG A 24 17.43 11.44 6.26
CA ARG A 24 15.99 11.43 6.52
C ARG A 24 15.29 10.21 5.93
N ALA A 25 15.63 9.82 4.71
CA ALA A 25 15.06 8.62 4.08
C ALA A 25 15.47 7.34 4.81
N LYS A 26 16.72 7.26 5.29
CA LYS A 26 17.20 6.14 6.12
C LYS A 26 16.43 6.06 7.43
N ASN A 27 16.28 7.18 8.13
CA ASN A 27 15.51 7.24 9.37
C ASN A 27 14.05 6.83 9.13
N LYS A 28 13.45 7.27 8.02
CA LYS A 28 12.07 6.90 7.69
C LYS A 28 11.87 5.39 7.61
N ILE A 29 12.82 4.65 7.00
CA ILE A 29 12.75 3.18 6.93
C ILE A 29 12.73 2.57 8.34
N VAL A 30 13.63 3.03 9.22
CA VAL A 30 13.74 2.53 10.59
C VAL A 30 12.46 2.80 11.39
N TYR A 31 11.97 4.04 11.32
CA TYR A 31 10.77 4.44 12.05
C TYR A 31 9.48 3.83 11.49
N ASP A 32 9.36 3.67 10.16
CA ASP A 32 8.25 2.97 9.55
C ASP A 32 8.20 1.51 10.04
N LEU A 33 9.34 0.82 10.10
CA LEU A 33 9.42 -0.53 10.64
C LEU A 33 9.03 -0.59 12.12
N ALA A 34 9.58 0.31 12.93
CA ALA A 34 9.26 0.38 14.36
C ALA A 34 7.77 0.63 14.59
N PHE A 35 7.18 1.59 13.87
CA PHE A 35 5.76 1.91 13.98
C PHE A 35 4.87 0.73 13.56
N LYS A 36 5.20 0.06 12.44
CA LYS A 36 4.50 -1.17 12.03
C LYS A 36 4.57 -2.25 13.10
N SER A 37 5.73 -2.46 13.71
CA SER A 37 5.90 -3.46 14.77
C SER A 37 5.03 -3.17 16.01
N LEU A 38 4.77 -1.90 16.31
CA LEU A 38 3.94 -1.46 17.44
C LEU A 38 2.45 -1.57 17.16
N CYS A 39 2.02 -1.33 15.91
CA CYS A 39 0.61 -1.31 15.54
C CYS A 39 0.04 -2.68 15.17
N LEU A 40 0.87 -3.61 14.68
CA LEU A 40 0.41 -4.90 14.18
C LEU A 40 0.34 -5.94 15.31
N ASP A 41 -0.80 -6.64 15.41
CA ASP A 41 -0.96 -7.79 16.30
C ASP A 41 -0.39 -9.05 15.65
N TRP A 42 0.91 -9.26 15.82
CA TRP A 42 1.63 -10.41 15.25
C TRP A 42 1.10 -11.76 15.73
N LYS A 43 0.45 -11.82 16.91
CA LYS A 43 -0.14 -13.05 17.44
C LYS A 43 -1.42 -13.44 16.69
N LYS A 44 -2.06 -12.50 16.01
CA LYS A 44 -3.26 -12.69 15.19
C LYS A 44 -2.98 -12.53 13.71
N LYS A 45 -1.76 -12.87 13.28
CA LYS A 45 -1.40 -12.88 11.87
C LYS A 45 -2.38 -13.78 11.10
N HIS A 46 -2.96 -13.23 10.04
CA HIS A 46 -3.84 -13.95 9.13
C HIS A 46 -3.55 -13.48 7.71
N SER A 47 -3.91 -14.30 6.71
CA SER A 47 -3.84 -13.91 5.31
C SER A 47 -4.88 -12.82 5.05
N ILE A 48 -4.44 -11.66 4.53
CA ILE A 48 -5.38 -10.62 4.11
C ILE A 48 -5.91 -11.03 2.74
N SER A 49 -6.96 -11.86 2.74
CA SER A 49 -7.51 -12.40 1.50
C SER A 49 -8.01 -11.25 0.62
N ALA A 50 -7.46 -11.15 -0.60
CA ALA A 50 -7.88 -10.13 -1.55
C ALA A 50 -9.34 -10.33 -2.03
N ASN A 51 -9.95 -11.49 -1.74
CA ASN A 51 -11.08 -12.02 -2.50
C ASN A 51 -12.29 -12.52 -1.67
N ALA A 52 -12.25 -12.56 -0.33
CA ALA A 52 -13.42 -13.06 0.44
C ALA A 52 -14.64 -12.11 0.37
N SER A 53 -14.41 -10.81 0.19
CA SER A 53 -15.47 -9.78 0.12
C SER A 53 -15.89 -9.39 -1.29
N ARG A 54 -15.28 -9.96 -2.34
CA ARG A 54 -15.69 -9.73 -3.72
C ARG A 54 -16.77 -10.77 -4.08
N PRO A 55 -17.93 -10.38 -4.65
CA PRO A 55 -18.84 -11.38 -5.22
C PRO A 55 -18.04 -12.24 -6.21
N PRO A 56 -18.27 -13.57 -6.22
CA PRO A 56 -17.45 -14.49 -7.01
C PRO A 56 -17.42 -14.02 -8.46
N SER A 57 -16.22 -13.65 -8.92
CA SER A 57 -16.00 -13.44 -10.34
C SER A 57 -16.19 -14.79 -11.04
N PRO A 58 -16.89 -14.86 -12.18
CA PRO A 58 -17.21 -16.12 -12.86
C PRO A 58 -15.99 -16.95 -13.31
N ASN A 59 -14.77 -16.44 -13.13
CA ASN A 59 -13.53 -17.11 -13.52
C ASN A 59 -12.70 -17.69 -12.36
N ASN A 60 -13.15 -17.60 -11.10
CA ASN A 60 -12.42 -18.18 -9.95
C ASN A 60 -12.94 -19.58 -9.58
N TYR A 61 -12.53 -20.59 -10.34
CA TYR A 61 -12.89 -22.00 -10.08
C TYR A 61 -12.13 -22.65 -8.90
N ALA A 62 -11.20 -21.95 -8.25
CA ALA A 62 -10.39 -22.50 -7.15
C ALA A 62 -10.88 -22.13 -5.74
N ALA A 63 -11.69 -21.07 -5.59
CA ALA A 63 -12.08 -20.57 -4.26
C ALA A 63 -13.28 -21.31 -3.65
N ALA A 64 -14.09 -21.99 -4.46
CA ALA A 64 -15.26 -22.73 -3.97
C ALA A 64 -14.90 -24.10 -3.35
N ALA A 65 -13.76 -24.69 -3.70
CA ALA A 65 -13.35 -25.99 -3.19
C ALA A 65 -12.61 -25.93 -1.83
N ALA A 66 -11.90 -24.83 -1.55
CA ALA A 66 -11.16 -24.66 -0.29
C ALA A 66 -12.04 -24.20 0.88
N ALA A 67 -13.22 -23.61 0.62
CA ALA A 67 -14.15 -23.18 1.67
C ALA A 67 -14.94 -24.33 2.32
N ALA A 68 -14.85 -25.56 1.78
CA ALA A 68 -15.61 -26.72 2.24
C ALA A 68 -14.76 -27.81 2.95
N ALA A 69 -13.45 -27.60 3.10
CA ALA A 69 -12.58 -28.45 3.90
C ALA A 69 -11.45 -27.55 4.43
N THR A 70 -11.32 -27.24 5.72
CA THR A 70 -11.22 -28.22 6.80
C THR A 70 -11.41 -27.48 8.13
N ASP A 71 -12.50 -27.78 8.85
CA ASP A 71 -12.48 -27.72 10.30
C ASP A 71 -11.47 -28.77 10.77
N LYS A 72 -10.27 -28.33 11.18
CA LYS A 72 -9.43 -29.02 12.16
C LYS A 72 -8.29 -28.11 12.60
N ALA A 73 -8.45 -27.58 13.80
CA ALA A 73 -7.35 -27.08 14.61
C ALA A 73 -6.45 -28.26 14.98
N GLU A 74 -5.21 -28.27 14.52
CA GLU A 74 -4.11 -29.02 15.13
C GLU A 74 -2.79 -28.34 14.78
N ASN A 75 -2.04 -28.03 15.84
CA ASN A 75 -0.72 -27.38 15.91
C ASN A 75 0.13 -27.41 14.63
N ASP A 76 0.43 -26.22 14.10
CA ASP A 76 1.51 -26.02 13.15
C ASP A 76 2.41 -24.87 13.64
N GLU A 77 3.17 -25.13 14.70
CA GLU A 77 4.21 -24.21 15.21
C GLU A 77 5.43 -24.11 14.27
N ASN A 78 5.37 -24.65 13.04
CA ASN A 78 6.51 -24.77 12.14
C ASN A 78 6.31 -24.20 10.72
N SER A 79 5.20 -23.50 10.44
CA SER A 79 4.98 -22.75 9.18
C SER A 79 5.19 -21.24 9.35
N THR A 80 6.22 -20.84 10.10
CA THR A 80 6.57 -19.42 10.28
C THR A 80 7.28 -18.81 9.07
N GLU A 81 7.64 -19.61 8.08
CA GLU A 81 8.25 -19.17 6.83
C GLU A 81 7.19 -19.07 5.72
N LEU A 82 7.08 -17.89 5.10
CA LEU A 82 6.61 -17.65 3.72
C LEU A 82 5.16 -17.26 3.41
N ASP A 83 4.26 -17.05 4.38
CA ASP A 83 3.02 -16.33 4.05
C ASP A 83 3.27 -14.82 4.08
N GLU A 84 3.88 -14.32 2.99
CA GLU A 84 3.96 -12.91 2.67
C GLU A 84 2.56 -12.40 2.33
N ASN A 85 2.19 -11.26 2.91
CA ASN A 85 0.87 -10.66 2.70
C ASN A 85 0.79 -9.88 1.37
N LEU A 86 1.06 -10.59 0.27
CA LEU A 86 1.10 -10.04 -1.08
C LEU A 86 -0.28 -10.04 -1.72
N GLN A 87 -0.66 -8.90 -2.28
CA GLN A 87 -1.89 -8.67 -3.01
C GLN A 87 -1.56 -8.26 -4.44
N TYR A 88 -2.38 -8.73 -5.36
CA TYR A 88 -2.29 -8.40 -6.79
C TYR A 88 -3.53 -7.62 -7.21
N ASN A 89 -3.31 -6.42 -7.74
CA ASN A 89 -4.36 -5.60 -8.32
C ASN A 89 -4.17 -5.48 -9.82
N LEU A 90 -5.25 -5.65 -10.57
CA LEU A 90 -5.30 -5.36 -11.99
C LEU A 90 -5.89 -3.97 -12.19
N TRP A 91 -5.10 -3.05 -12.73
CA TRP A 91 -5.55 -1.73 -13.17
C TRP A 91 -5.62 -1.69 -14.69
N SER A 92 -6.76 -1.26 -15.22
CA SER A 92 -6.96 -1.09 -16.67
C SER A 92 -7.14 0.38 -16.99
N PHE A 93 -6.19 0.95 -17.74
CA PHE A 93 -6.18 2.31 -18.25
C PHE A 93 -6.44 2.31 -19.76
N GLY A 94 -7.69 2.10 -20.17
CA GLY A 94 -8.06 2.09 -21.59
C GLY A 94 -7.31 1.02 -22.39
N ASP A 95 -6.22 1.40 -23.04
CA ASP A 95 -5.35 0.56 -23.88
C ASP A 95 -4.21 -0.15 -23.11
N MET A 96 -4.07 0.09 -21.81
CA MET A 96 -2.98 -0.45 -20.99
C MET A 96 -3.51 -1.19 -19.76
N ASP A 97 -3.06 -2.42 -19.57
CA ASP A 97 -3.30 -3.20 -18.35
C ASP A 97 -2.03 -3.25 -17.50
N ILE A 98 -2.16 -2.96 -16.20
CA ILE A 98 -1.08 -2.98 -15.22
C ILE A 98 -1.44 -3.94 -14.11
N VAL A 99 -0.57 -4.93 -13.87
CA VAL A 99 -0.65 -5.79 -12.69
C VAL A 99 0.29 -5.24 -11.63
N ILE A 100 -0.27 -4.85 -10.49
CA ILE A 100 0.46 -4.29 -9.36
C ILE A 100 0.48 -5.31 -8.23
N ARG A 101 1.69 -5.79 -7.88
CA ARG A 101 1.94 -6.53 -6.66
C ARG A 101 2.23 -5.55 -5.53
N HIS A 102 1.52 -5.63 -4.42
CA HIS A 102 1.81 -4.84 -3.22
C HIS A 102 1.65 -5.68 -1.95
N GLN A 103 2.37 -5.30 -0.89
CA GLN A 103 2.21 -5.91 0.43
C GLN A 103 1.20 -5.08 1.23
N ALA A 104 0.19 -5.73 1.82
CA ALA A 104 -0.73 -5.05 2.74
C ALA A 104 -0.15 -5.04 4.16
N ASP A 105 -0.34 -3.93 4.89
CA ASP A 105 0.19 -3.82 6.25
C ASP A 105 -0.72 -4.50 7.27
N GLY A 106 -2.03 -4.22 7.21
CA GLY A 106 -2.99 -4.82 8.14
C GLY A 106 -4.44 -4.50 7.77
N GLU A 107 -5.35 -5.06 8.55
CA GLU A 107 -6.78 -4.77 8.49
C GLU A 107 -7.30 -4.32 9.85
N LEU A 108 -8.20 -3.35 9.83
CA LEU A 108 -8.92 -2.92 11.01
C LEU A 108 -10.10 -3.88 11.24
N ILE A 109 -10.01 -4.66 12.32
CA ILE A 109 -11.09 -5.56 12.74
C ILE A 109 -12.13 -4.71 13.48
N GLY A 110 -13.25 -4.44 12.81
CA GLY A 110 -14.37 -3.66 13.33
C GLY A 110 -15.70 -4.12 12.73
N THR A 111 -16.68 -3.23 12.59
CA THR A 111 -17.98 -3.56 11.97
C THR A 111 -17.91 -3.80 10.46
N LYS A 112 -16.86 -3.31 9.79
CA LYS A 112 -16.50 -3.63 8.41
C LYS A 112 -14.98 -3.76 8.33
N GLU A 113 -14.51 -4.86 7.77
CA GLU A 113 -13.10 -5.04 7.46
C GLU A 113 -12.65 -3.92 6.52
N ARG A 114 -11.64 -3.18 6.95
CA ARG A 114 -11.01 -2.15 6.14
C ARG A 114 -9.51 -2.33 6.17
N ARG A 115 -8.92 -2.35 4.99
CA ARG A 115 -7.47 -2.36 4.83
C ARG A 115 -6.86 -1.08 5.34
N VAL A 116 -5.70 -1.23 5.94
CA VAL A 116 -4.92 -0.15 6.52
C VAL A 116 -3.49 -0.21 5.99
N CYS A 117 -2.96 0.96 5.68
CA CYS A 117 -1.58 1.20 5.35
C CYS A 117 -0.93 1.98 6.51
N LEU A 118 0.23 1.53 6.97
CA LEU A 118 0.96 2.11 8.08
C LEU A 118 2.17 2.89 7.55
N THR A 119 2.32 4.13 7.99
CA THR A 119 3.46 4.98 7.61
C THR A 119 3.78 5.96 8.73
N THR A 120 4.99 6.51 8.73
CA THR A 120 5.41 7.54 9.69
C THR A 120 5.72 8.87 9.01
N LYS A 121 5.43 9.97 9.72
CA LYS A 121 5.91 11.31 9.41
C LYS A 121 6.94 11.69 10.46
N LEU A 122 8.16 11.96 10.00
CA LEU A 122 9.27 12.35 10.86
C LEU A 122 9.31 13.86 11.01
N ASP A 123 9.08 14.35 12.22
CA ASP A 123 9.14 15.76 12.56
C ASP A 123 10.49 16.05 13.25
N TYR A 124 11.36 16.80 12.56
CA TYR A 124 12.67 17.21 13.10
C TYR A 124 12.62 18.59 13.79
N GLN A 125 11.61 19.39 13.44
CA GLN A 125 11.39 20.71 13.98
C GLN A 125 9.95 20.79 14.44
N ILE A 126 9.71 20.54 15.73
CA ILE A 126 8.42 20.81 16.36
C ILE A 126 8.53 22.22 16.93
N GLN A 127 7.95 23.19 16.23
CA GLN A 127 7.98 24.57 16.72
C GLN A 127 7.13 24.71 17.99
N PRO A 128 7.52 25.55 18.97
CA PRO A 128 6.76 25.75 20.22
C PRO A 128 5.31 26.19 19.99
N ASN A 129 5.04 26.77 18.82
CA ASN A 129 3.78 27.36 18.41
C ASN A 129 2.83 26.33 17.78
N GLY A 130 3.21 25.04 17.75
CA GLY A 130 2.40 23.96 17.19
C GLY A 130 2.46 23.82 15.66
N PHE A 131 3.39 24.51 14.98
CA PHE A 131 3.63 24.26 13.55
C PHE A 131 4.36 22.93 13.37
N GLU A 132 3.59 21.92 13.00
CA GLU A 132 4.07 20.62 12.59
C GLU A 132 4.66 20.68 11.17
N GLU A 133 5.52 19.71 10.85
CA GLU A 133 6.10 19.70 9.52
C GLU A 133 5.02 19.41 8.47
N ILE A 134 4.96 20.29 7.47
CA ILE A 134 3.95 20.24 6.41
C ILE A 134 4.18 18.97 5.57
N LEU A 135 3.08 18.32 5.22
CA LEU A 135 3.10 17.20 4.28
C LEU A 135 3.45 17.73 2.89
N THR A 136 4.62 17.33 2.39
CA THR A 136 5.10 17.73 1.06
C THR A 136 4.21 17.12 -0.04
N PRO A 137 4.16 17.73 -1.25
CA PRO A 137 3.40 17.16 -2.37
C PRO A 137 3.81 15.72 -2.71
N SER A 138 5.11 15.40 -2.60
CA SER A 138 5.61 14.05 -2.85
C SER A 138 5.12 13.03 -1.81
N GLU A 139 5.12 13.40 -0.52
CA GLU A 139 4.60 12.52 0.54
C GLU A 139 3.10 12.33 0.38
N ARG A 140 2.37 13.40 0.04
CA ARG A 140 0.93 13.34 -0.25
C ARG A 140 0.61 12.40 -1.40
N ALA A 141 1.31 12.54 -2.52
CA ALA A 141 1.16 11.65 -3.67
C ALA A 141 1.48 10.20 -3.30
N SER A 142 2.52 9.96 -2.50
CA SER A 142 2.88 8.61 -2.03
C SER A 142 1.77 7.99 -1.18
N GLN A 143 1.20 8.74 -0.22
CA GLN A 143 0.10 8.27 0.62
C GLN A 143 -1.17 8.00 -0.20
N TRP A 144 -1.46 8.87 -1.15
CA TRP A 144 -2.60 8.69 -2.05
C TRP A 144 -2.46 7.43 -2.90
N ILE A 145 -1.31 7.22 -3.55
CA ILE A 145 -1.04 6.03 -4.35
C ILE A 145 -1.10 4.77 -3.48
N GLN A 146 -0.51 4.80 -2.27
CA GLN A 146 -0.53 3.68 -1.34
C GLN A 146 -1.97 3.30 -0.94
N SER A 147 -2.80 4.29 -0.58
CA SER A 147 -4.22 4.10 -0.27
C SER A 147 -5.00 3.55 -1.46
N TYR A 148 -4.75 4.10 -2.66
CA TYR A 148 -5.45 3.73 -3.88
C TYR A 148 -5.11 2.31 -4.33
N ILE A 149 -3.82 1.93 -4.32
CA ILE A 149 -3.38 0.55 -4.57
C ILE A 149 -4.03 -0.40 -3.56
N GLY A 150 -4.09 -0.04 -2.28
CA GLY A 150 -4.74 -0.86 -1.25
C GLY A 150 -6.26 -1.00 -1.37
N GLY A 151 -6.90 -0.52 -2.44
CA GLY A 151 -8.35 -0.56 -2.61
C GLY A 151 -9.09 0.45 -1.74
N HIS A 152 -8.59 1.69 -1.70
CA HIS A 152 -9.06 2.77 -0.81
C HIS A 152 -8.78 2.49 0.68
N ALA A 153 -7.62 1.88 0.97
CA ALA A 153 -7.16 1.61 2.33
C ALA A 153 -7.00 2.91 3.13
N PHE A 154 -7.27 2.86 4.43
CA PHE A 154 -6.93 3.98 5.32
C PHE A 154 -5.42 4.07 5.51
N VAL A 155 -4.90 5.28 5.62
CA VAL A 155 -3.50 5.51 6.00
C VAL A 155 -3.47 5.90 7.47
N LEU A 156 -2.87 5.06 8.31
CA LEU A 156 -2.49 5.46 9.68
C LEU A 156 -1.08 6.03 9.64
N GLU A 157 -0.98 7.34 9.88
CA GLU A 157 0.27 8.06 9.94
C GLU A 157 0.69 8.29 11.39
N GLY A 158 1.78 7.65 11.82
CA GLY A 158 2.44 7.95 13.10
C GLY A 158 3.33 9.19 12.97
N ARG A 159 3.02 10.26 13.69
CA ARG A 159 3.84 11.48 13.79
C ARG A 159 4.91 11.30 14.85
N ILE A 160 6.18 11.35 14.47
CA ILE A 160 7.31 11.02 15.36
C ILE A 160 8.20 12.24 15.54
N ASP A 161 8.38 12.63 16.79
CA ASP A 161 9.40 13.58 17.21
C ASP A 161 10.75 12.84 17.21
N VAL A 162 11.56 13.11 16.20
CA VAL A 162 12.84 12.39 16.00
C VAL A 162 13.83 12.74 17.10
N LEU A 163 13.84 13.98 17.58
CA LEU A 163 14.79 14.45 18.60
C LEU A 163 14.51 13.82 19.97
N LYS A 164 13.22 13.65 20.31
CA LYS A 164 12.81 12.99 21.56
C LYS A 164 12.53 11.50 21.39
N ASN A 165 12.70 10.96 20.18
CA ASN A 165 12.44 9.58 19.82
C ASN A 165 11.08 9.05 20.32
N ARG A 166 10.01 9.83 20.08
CA ARG A 166 8.67 9.49 20.60
C ARG A 166 7.59 9.67 19.56
N LEU A 167 6.61 8.78 19.61
CA LEU A 167 5.34 8.95 18.89
C LEU A 167 4.57 10.09 19.56
N VAL A 168 4.26 11.13 18.79
CA VAL A 168 3.51 12.30 19.25
C VAL A 168 2.01 12.05 19.12
N ARG A 169 1.58 11.55 17.95
CA ARG A 169 0.19 11.22 17.66
C ARG A 169 0.07 10.24 16.48
N VAL A 170 -1.12 9.69 16.30
CA VAL A 170 -1.47 8.84 15.15
C VAL A 170 -2.66 9.47 14.43
N ASP A 171 -2.47 9.82 13.16
CA ASP A 171 -3.50 10.39 12.31
C ASP A 171 -4.09 9.29 11.42
N GLN A 172 -5.42 9.15 11.40
CA GLN A 172 -6.12 8.30 10.45
C GLN A 172 -6.61 9.13 9.28
N LYS A 173 -6.11 8.82 8.07
CA LYS A 173 -6.41 9.58 6.86
C LYS A 173 -7.09 8.69 5.82
N GLN A 174 -8.18 9.21 5.26
CA GLN A 174 -8.80 8.69 4.04
C GLN A 174 -8.30 9.47 2.82
N MET A 175 -8.61 9.01 1.61
CA MET A 175 -8.18 9.71 0.38
C MET A 175 -8.60 11.18 0.33
N LYS A 176 -9.78 11.52 0.85
CA LYS A 176 -10.25 12.91 0.94
C LYS A 176 -9.35 13.75 1.86
N ASP A 177 -8.93 13.20 2.99
CA ASP A 177 -8.05 13.87 3.95
C ASP A 177 -6.64 14.04 3.38
N ILE A 178 -6.14 13.02 2.67
CA ILE A 178 -4.81 13.05 2.03
C ILE A 178 -4.75 14.14 0.95
N MET A 179 -5.73 14.16 0.04
CA MET A 179 -5.69 15.06 -1.12
C MET A 179 -6.22 16.47 -0.82
N SER A 180 -6.94 16.62 0.30
CA SER A 180 -7.57 17.87 0.74
C SER A 180 -8.55 18.44 -0.31
N ASP A 181 -8.99 19.68 -0.12
CA ASP A 181 -10.07 20.29 -0.92
C ASP A 181 -9.74 20.51 -2.41
N ASN A 182 -8.47 20.42 -2.80
CA ASN A 182 -8.01 20.65 -4.18
C ASN A 182 -7.90 19.36 -5.01
N TRP A 183 -8.42 18.25 -4.52
CA TRP A 183 -8.30 16.95 -5.18
C TRP A 183 -9.00 16.92 -6.55
N LYS A 184 -8.30 16.50 -7.60
CA LYS A 184 -8.86 16.35 -8.96
C LYS A 184 -8.66 14.92 -9.49
N PRO A 185 -9.37 13.90 -8.98
CA PRO A 185 -9.09 12.48 -9.23
C PRO A 185 -8.79 12.10 -10.70
N THR A 186 -9.49 12.72 -11.65
CA THR A 186 -9.28 12.53 -13.09
C THR A 186 -7.91 13.03 -13.56
N TYR A 187 -7.49 14.22 -13.13
CA TYR A 187 -6.20 14.81 -13.52
C TYR A 187 -5.03 13.98 -12.98
N GLU A 188 -5.05 13.60 -11.71
CA GLU A 188 -3.97 12.80 -11.11
C GLU A 188 -3.95 11.36 -11.65
N SER A 189 -5.10 10.79 -12.02
CA SER A 189 -5.16 9.50 -12.75
C SER A 189 -4.56 9.60 -14.15
N GLU A 190 -4.81 10.68 -14.89
CA GLU A 190 -4.19 10.91 -16.20
C GLU A 190 -2.68 11.14 -16.09
N MET A 191 -2.22 11.83 -15.03
CA MET A 191 -0.78 11.97 -14.77
C MET A 191 -0.10 10.61 -14.53
N LEU A 192 -0.73 9.70 -13.76
CA LEU A 192 -0.24 8.34 -13.57
C LEU A 192 -0.17 7.60 -14.91
N ARG A 193 -1.24 7.64 -15.70
CA ARG A 193 -1.29 7.02 -17.03
C ARG A 193 -0.17 7.53 -17.93
N HIS A 194 0.00 8.85 -18.02
CA HIS A 194 1.06 9.46 -18.83
C HIS A 194 2.46 9.03 -18.36
N THR A 195 2.66 8.91 -17.04
CA THR A 195 3.94 8.44 -16.46
C THR A 195 4.23 6.99 -16.85
N PHE A 196 3.24 6.09 -16.74
CA PHE A 196 3.40 4.69 -17.15
C PHE A 196 3.65 4.55 -18.66
N LEU A 197 2.95 5.32 -19.51
CA LEU A 197 3.20 5.35 -20.95
C LEU A 197 4.62 5.82 -21.28
N ARG A 198 5.14 6.82 -20.54
CA ARG A 198 6.50 7.30 -20.73
C ARG A 198 7.52 6.24 -20.32
N LEU A 199 7.31 5.55 -19.21
CA LEU A 199 8.16 4.45 -18.76
C LEU A 199 8.18 3.29 -19.76
N GLN A 200 7.02 2.92 -20.31
CA GLN A 200 6.92 1.89 -21.35
C GLN A 200 7.75 2.24 -22.58
N LYS A 201 7.86 3.53 -22.93
CA LYS A 201 8.67 4.02 -24.06
C LYS A 201 10.16 4.08 -23.76
N GLN A 202 10.57 4.39 -22.52
CA GLN A 202 11.98 4.58 -22.12
C GLN A 202 12.77 3.29 -21.92
N VAL A 203 12.10 2.13 -21.78
CA VAL A 203 12.77 0.82 -21.71
C VAL A 203 13.22 0.34 -23.11
N TYR A 204 13.03 1.18 -24.14
CA TYR A 204 13.58 1.05 -25.50
C TYR A 204 14.54 2.20 -25.79
#